data_AF-A0A545WC22-F1
#
_entry.id   AF-A0A545WC22-F1
#
_cell.length_a   1.000
_cell.length_b   1.000
_cell.length_c   1.000
_cell.angle_alpha   90.00
_cell.angle_beta   90.00
_cell.angle_gamma   90.00
#
_symmetry.space_group_name_H-M   'P 1'
#
loop_
_entity.id
_entity.type
_entity.pdbx_description
1 polymer ?
#
loop_
_entity_poly.entity_id
_entity_poly.type
_entity_poly.pdbx_seq_one_letter_code
_entity_poly.pdbx_strand_id
1 'polypeptide(L)'
;MYSLPLLLGAAAGVNAIFGANIEAVLLDGNQYLCADSCAHQGFFFGPKASCRADETVLSVDEDDQPVADAITGGPFYCRGDPTLSSPYVHHRERKAGETPEQCDLWRYEDPDRLGCFVYKMPGEEGPDGETLQWADVAKLAQEDTRRTPPGRAPSRSRSRSRSR
;
A
#
# COMPACT_ATOMS: atom_id res chain seq x y z
N MET A 1 -10.02 24.72 -41.38
CA MET A 1 -10.74 23.71 -40.58
C MET A 1 -9.70 22.91 -39.83
N TYR A 2 -9.54 23.17 -38.53
CA TYR A 2 -8.57 22.48 -37.68
C TYR A 2 -9.31 21.42 -36.86
N SER A 3 -9.22 20.16 -37.26
CA SER A 3 -9.68 19.02 -36.46
C SER A 3 -8.47 18.37 -35.79
N LEU A 4 -8.18 18.79 -34.57
CA LEU A 4 -7.30 18.08 -33.64
C LEU A 4 -8.20 17.34 -32.64
N PRO A 5 -8.44 16.04 -32.80
CA PRO A 5 -8.98 15.25 -31.70
C PRO A 5 -7.84 15.08 -30.69
N LEU A 6 -7.91 15.86 -29.61
CA LEU A 6 -7.17 15.58 -28.38
C LEU A 6 -7.69 14.24 -27.86
N LEU A 7 -6.91 13.18 -28.07
CA LEU A 7 -7.06 11.93 -27.35
C LEU A 7 -6.90 12.26 -25.86
N LEU A 8 -8.03 12.25 -25.12
CA LEU A 8 -8.01 12.23 -23.67
C LEU A 8 -7.34 10.93 -23.23
N GLY A 9 -6.04 11.01 -22.95
CA GLY A 9 -5.38 9.99 -22.16
C GLY A 9 -6.00 10.01 -20.77
N ALA A 10 -6.84 9.02 -20.48
CA ALA A 10 -7.11 8.64 -19.11
C ALA A 10 -5.76 8.26 -18.50
N ALA A 11 -5.19 9.15 -17.69
CA ALA A 11 -4.06 8.81 -16.85
C ALA A 11 -4.61 7.83 -15.80
N ALA A 12 -4.61 6.54 -16.14
CA ALA A 12 -4.62 5.49 -15.15
C ALA A 12 -3.31 5.67 -14.38
N GLY A 13 -3.38 6.36 -13.24
CA GLY A 13 -2.30 6.33 -12.25
C GLY A 13 -2.14 4.88 -11.86
N VAL A 14 -1.10 4.23 -12.37
CA VAL A 14 -0.74 2.89 -11.94
C VAL A 14 -0.45 2.97 -10.45
N ASN A 15 -1.22 2.22 -9.66
CA ASN A 15 -1.02 2.15 -8.22
C ASN A 15 0.38 1.57 -7.96
N ALA A 16 1.15 2.31 -7.18
CA ALA A 16 2.51 2.00 -6.82
C ALA A 16 2.54 0.82 -5.83
N ILE A 17 2.89 -0.38 -6.30
CA ILE A 17 3.22 -1.52 -5.45
C ILE A 17 4.70 -1.78 -5.59
N PHE A 18 5.38 -1.83 -4.45
CA PHE A 18 6.76 -2.27 -4.36
C PHE A 18 6.83 -3.49 -3.43
N GLY A 19 7.65 -4.48 -3.77
CA GLY A 19 7.93 -5.63 -2.92
C GLY A 19 6.67 -6.42 -2.51
N ALA A 20 6.12 -7.23 -3.40
CA ALA A 20 4.87 -7.98 -3.18
C ALA A 20 4.96 -9.06 -2.08
N ASN A 21 6.15 -9.40 -1.59
CA ASN A 21 6.35 -10.43 -0.57
C ASN A 21 7.47 -10.02 0.39
N ILE A 22 7.34 -8.87 1.05
CA ILE A 22 8.27 -8.51 2.14
C ILE A 22 7.77 -9.26 3.38
N GLU A 23 8.63 -10.03 4.03
CA GLU A 23 8.31 -10.66 5.33
C GLU A 23 8.66 -9.73 6.48
N ALA A 24 9.86 -9.16 6.40
CA ALA A 24 10.41 -8.31 7.44
C ALA A 24 11.22 -7.17 6.85
N VAL A 25 11.33 -6.08 7.61
CA VAL A 25 12.22 -4.98 7.28
C VAL A 25 13.17 -4.72 8.43
N LEU A 26 14.46 -4.84 8.14
CA LEU A 26 15.55 -4.52 9.04
C LEU A 26 15.74 -2.99 9.10
N LEU A 27 15.84 -2.50 10.33
CA LEU A 27 16.04 -1.11 10.69
C LEU A 27 17.40 -0.97 11.39
N ASP A 28 17.89 0.26 11.43
CA ASP A 28 19.11 0.57 12.18
C ASP A 28 18.96 0.22 13.68
N GLY A 29 20.07 -0.09 14.34
CA GLY A 29 20.07 -0.36 15.79
C GLY A 29 19.59 -1.76 16.18
N ASN A 30 19.71 -2.74 15.27
CA ASN A 30 19.27 -4.12 15.45
C ASN A 30 17.76 -4.23 15.74
N GLN A 31 16.98 -3.44 15.01
CA GLN A 31 15.53 -3.48 15.08
C GLN A 31 14.94 -4.01 13.78
N TYR A 32 13.76 -4.58 13.84
CA TYR A 32 13.03 -4.99 12.66
C TYR A 32 11.52 -4.80 12.87
N LEU A 33 10.79 -4.76 11.77
CA LEU A 33 9.34 -4.86 11.76
C LEU A 33 8.93 -6.05 10.88
N CYS A 34 7.76 -6.61 11.15
CA CYS A 34 7.13 -7.62 10.30
C CYS A 34 6.10 -6.95 9.39
N ALA A 35 5.93 -7.48 8.18
CA ALA A 35 4.99 -6.96 7.19
C ALA A 35 3.54 -7.42 7.42
N ASP A 36 3.04 -7.22 8.64
CA ASP A 36 1.75 -7.74 9.12
C ASP A 36 0.64 -6.66 9.07
N SER A 37 0.32 -6.15 7.88
CA SER A 37 -0.74 -5.15 7.66
C SER A 37 -0.61 -3.89 8.53
N CYS A 38 0.61 -3.36 8.63
CA CYS A 38 0.94 -2.20 9.44
C CYS A 38 1.66 -1.13 8.63
N ALA A 39 1.81 0.07 9.18
CA ALA A 39 2.53 1.18 8.55
C ALA A 39 3.78 1.60 9.32
N HIS A 40 4.84 1.94 8.59
CA HIS A 40 6.05 2.54 9.14
C HIS A 40 6.56 3.65 8.21
N GLN A 41 6.82 4.83 8.78
CA GLN A 41 7.34 6.00 8.05
C GLN A 41 6.57 6.33 6.75
N GLY A 42 5.24 6.21 6.77
CA GLY A 42 4.38 6.55 5.63
C GLY A 42 4.27 5.45 4.56
N PHE A 43 4.83 4.27 4.81
CA PHE A 43 4.65 3.08 3.98
C PHE A 43 3.77 2.07 4.69
N PHE A 44 2.92 1.38 3.95
CA PHE A 44 2.11 0.27 4.44
C PHE A 44 2.75 -1.04 3.96
N PHE A 45 2.94 -1.96 4.90
CA PHE A 45 3.47 -3.30 4.69
C PHE A 45 2.31 -4.26 4.79
N GLY A 46 1.69 -4.47 3.64
CA GLY A 46 0.64 -5.45 3.49
C GLY A 46 1.22 -6.82 3.22
N PRO A 47 0.37 -7.84 3.38
CA PRO A 47 0.78 -9.23 3.28
C PRO A 47 1.28 -9.69 1.91
N LYS A 48 0.65 -9.17 0.85
CA LYS A 48 0.89 -9.55 -0.55
C LYS A 48 1.29 -8.36 -1.41
N ALA A 49 1.42 -7.19 -0.78
CA ALA A 49 1.74 -5.94 -1.43
C ALA A 49 2.17 -4.91 -0.37
N SER A 50 3.26 -4.20 -0.65
CA SER A 50 3.59 -2.96 0.05
C SER A 50 3.37 -1.76 -0.86
N CYS A 51 2.95 -0.64 -0.27
CA CYS A 51 2.64 0.60 -0.99
C CYS A 51 2.80 1.80 -0.05
N ARG A 52 2.58 3.02 -0.56
CA ARG A 52 2.48 4.16 0.35
C ARG A 52 1.23 4.03 1.20
N ALA A 53 1.31 4.46 2.46
CA ALA A 53 0.19 4.33 3.38
C ALA A 53 -1.05 5.07 2.87
N ASP A 54 -0.92 6.19 2.15
CA ASP A 54 -2.02 6.94 1.52
C ASP A 54 -2.64 6.28 0.28
N GLU A 55 -2.06 5.18 -0.20
CA GLU A 55 -2.57 4.37 -1.31
C GLU A 55 -3.30 3.10 -0.85
N THR A 56 -3.56 3.00 0.45
CA THR A 56 -4.35 1.92 1.03
C THR A 56 -5.85 2.16 0.88
N VAL A 57 -6.59 1.07 0.77
CA VAL A 57 -8.06 0.98 0.83
C VAL A 57 -8.46 0.11 2.00
N LEU A 58 -9.75 0.15 2.38
CA LEU A 58 -10.31 -0.74 3.38
C LEU A 58 -11.11 -1.86 2.71
N SER A 59 -10.91 -3.09 3.18
CA SER A 59 -11.90 -4.16 3.06
C SER A 59 -13.09 -3.85 3.95
N VAL A 60 -14.29 -4.05 3.43
CA VAL A 60 -15.55 -3.75 4.11
C VAL A 60 -16.57 -4.86 3.94
N ASP A 61 -17.59 -4.89 4.79
CA ASP A 61 -18.77 -5.72 4.61
C ASP A 61 -19.83 -5.02 3.73
N GLU A 62 -21.00 -5.65 3.60
CA GLU A 62 -22.13 -5.11 2.83
C GLU A 62 -22.69 -3.79 3.40
N ASP A 63 -22.40 -3.48 4.67
CA ASP A 63 -22.82 -2.28 5.39
C ASP A 63 -21.72 -1.19 5.43
N ASP A 64 -20.68 -1.33 4.59
CA ASP A 64 -19.53 -0.44 4.48
C ASP A 64 -18.70 -0.32 5.79
N GLN A 65 -18.82 -1.30 6.68
CA GLN A 65 -18.03 -1.37 7.91
C GLN A 65 -16.68 -2.06 7.65
N PRO A 66 -15.57 -1.56 8.23
CA PRO A 66 -14.26 -2.21 8.10
C PRO A 66 -14.29 -3.67 8.57
N VAL A 67 -13.82 -4.57 7.72
CA VAL A 67 -13.66 -5.99 8.07
C VAL A 67 -12.19 -6.29 8.21
N ALA A 68 -11.78 -6.63 9.44
CA ALA A 68 -10.42 -7.09 9.70
C ALA A 68 -10.19 -8.44 9.01
N ASP A 69 -9.04 -8.56 8.34
CA ASP A 69 -8.56 -9.83 7.85
C ASP A 69 -8.24 -10.76 9.03
N ALA A 70 -8.71 -12.00 8.97
CA ALA A 70 -8.54 -12.95 10.08
C ALA A 70 -7.08 -13.35 10.33
N ILE A 71 -6.19 -13.16 9.34
CA ILE A 71 -4.78 -13.53 9.41
C ILE A 71 -3.95 -12.32 9.85
N THR A 72 -4.17 -11.18 9.21
CA THR A 72 -3.35 -9.97 9.44
C THR A 72 -3.94 -9.01 10.48
N GLY A 73 -5.17 -9.24 10.94
CA GLY A 73 -5.83 -8.45 11.98
C GLY A 73 -6.29 -7.05 11.55
N GLY A 74 -5.88 -6.58 10.36
CA GLY A 74 -6.19 -5.25 9.84
C GLY A 74 -7.13 -5.27 8.63
N PRO A 75 -7.92 -4.20 8.39
CA PRO A 75 -8.80 -4.09 7.23
C PRO A 75 -8.10 -3.46 6.00
N PHE A 76 -6.83 -3.05 6.11
CA PHE A 76 -6.16 -2.26 5.08
C PHE A 76 -5.45 -3.12 4.04
N TYR A 77 -5.55 -2.70 2.78
CA TYR A 77 -4.86 -3.32 1.64
C TYR A 77 -4.32 -2.26 0.69
N CYS A 78 -3.24 -2.55 -0.01
CA CYS A 78 -2.81 -1.73 -1.14
C CYS A 78 -3.82 -1.83 -2.29
N ARG A 79 -4.12 -0.75 -3.02
CA ARG A 79 -5.09 -0.77 -4.14
C ARG A 79 -4.83 -1.82 -5.22
N GLY A 80 -3.59 -2.25 -5.41
CA GLY A 80 -3.27 -3.32 -6.38
C GLY A 80 -3.03 -4.69 -5.73
N ASP A 81 -3.37 -4.86 -4.44
CA ASP A 81 -3.27 -6.16 -3.78
C ASP A 81 -4.16 -7.18 -4.51
N PRO A 82 -3.63 -8.35 -4.89
CA PRO A 82 -4.39 -9.35 -5.65
C PRO A 82 -5.64 -9.83 -4.91
N THR A 83 -5.69 -9.74 -3.58
CA THR A 83 -6.85 -10.11 -2.75
C THR A 83 -8.09 -9.28 -3.10
N LEU A 84 -7.90 -8.01 -3.49
CA LEU A 84 -8.98 -7.10 -3.88
C LEU A 84 -9.63 -7.45 -5.23
N SER A 85 -8.99 -8.33 -6.02
CA SER A 85 -9.56 -8.81 -7.29
C SER A 85 -10.59 -9.93 -7.08
N SER A 86 -10.73 -10.47 -5.86
CA SER A 86 -11.74 -11.46 -5.52
C SER A 86 -13.14 -10.85 -5.58
N PRO A 87 -14.13 -11.49 -6.24
CA PRO A 87 -15.50 -10.99 -6.28
C PRO A 87 -16.20 -11.03 -4.91
N TYR A 88 -15.60 -11.68 -3.91
CA TYR A 88 -16.12 -11.80 -2.55
C TYR A 88 -15.54 -10.76 -1.59
N VAL A 89 -14.60 -9.93 -2.05
CA VAL A 89 -13.94 -8.90 -1.25
C VAL A 89 -14.51 -7.55 -1.66
N HIS A 90 -15.33 -6.96 -0.79
CA HIS A 90 -15.77 -5.59 -0.96
C HIS A 90 -14.72 -4.64 -0.38
N HIS A 91 -14.46 -3.54 -1.08
CA HIS A 91 -13.49 -2.56 -0.62
C HIS A 91 -13.88 -1.14 -1.02
N ARG A 92 -13.36 -0.16 -0.30
CA ARG A 92 -13.55 1.25 -0.60
C ARG A 92 -12.35 2.12 -0.23
N GLU A 93 -12.37 3.34 -0.75
CA GLU A 93 -11.43 4.38 -0.37
C GLU A 93 -11.55 4.74 1.12
N ARG A 94 -10.43 5.20 1.67
CA ARG A 94 -10.32 5.65 3.06
C ARG A 94 -11.14 6.92 3.31
N LYS A 95 -11.80 6.96 4.46
CA LYS A 95 -12.39 8.17 5.04
C LYS A 95 -11.32 8.89 5.88
N ALA A 96 -11.54 10.18 6.12
CA ALA A 96 -10.64 10.98 6.95
C ALA A 96 -10.53 10.39 8.36
N GLY A 97 -9.30 10.22 8.85
CA GLY A 97 -9.02 9.63 10.16
C GLY A 97 -8.86 8.10 10.16
N GLU A 98 -9.21 7.40 9.08
CA GLU A 98 -8.90 5.98 8.93
C GLU A 98 -7.44 5.85 8.49
N THR A 99 -6.56 5.34 9.35
CA THR A 99 -5.13 5.13 9.06
C THR A 99 -4.73 3.73 9.49
N PRO A 100 -3.85 3.04 8.73
CA PRO A 100 -3.26 1.80 9.20
C PRO A 100 -2.55 1.99 10.54
N GLU A 101 -2.56 0.94 11.36
CA GLU A 101 -1.82 0.92 12.62
C GLU A 101 -0.32 1.02 12.37
N GLN A 102 0.43 1.51 13.35
CA GLN A 102 1.89 1.57 13.22
C GLN A 102 2.49 0.20 13.48
N CYS A 103 3.50 -0.17 12.70
CA CYS A 103 4.22 -1.42 12.92
C CYS A 103 4.92 -1.45 14.27
N ASP A 104 4.80 -2.58 14.97
CA ASP A 104 5.61 -2.87 16.14
C ASP A 104 7.08 -3.03 15.74
N LEU A 105 7.97 -2.48 16.57
CA LEU A 105 9.41 -2.57 16.39
C LEU A 105 10.00 -3.57 17.36
N TRP A 106 10.57 -4.63 16.81
CA TRP A 106 11.18 -5.73 17.55
C TRP A 106 12.68 -5.61 17.51
N ARG A 107 13.37 -6.20 18.48
CA ARG A 107 14.84 -6.32 18.46
C ARG A 107 15.22 -7.70 17.97
N TYR A 108 16.30 -7.80 17.21
CA TYR A 108 16.88 -9.07 16.79
C TYR A 108 18.33 -9.21 17.28
N GLU A 109 18.75 -10.45 17.51
CA GLU A 109 20.15 -10.81 17.76
C GLU A 109 20.83 -11.30 16.48
N ASP A 110 20.06 -11.98 15.63
CA ASP A 110 20.49 -12.57 14.36
C ASP A 110 19.48 -12.16 13.26
N PRO A 111 19.90 -11.40 12.22
CA PRO A 111 19.01 -10.95 11.15
C PRO A 111 18.46 -12.08 10.28
N ASP A 112 19.08 -13.28 10.33
CA ASP A 112 18.62 -14.45 9.57
C ASP A 112 17.58 -15.28 10.35
N ARG A 113 17.25 -14.86 11.58
CA ARG A 113 16.32 -15.56 12.48
C ARG A 113 15.29 -14.60 13.06
N LEU A 114 14.48 -14.02 12.19
CA LEU A 114 13.40 -13.13 12.58
C LEU A 114 12.14 -13.91 12.95
N GLY A 115 11.42 -13.41 13.95
CA GLY A 115 10.20 -14.03 14.46
C GLY A 115 8.94 -13.48 13.80
N CYS A 116 8.93 -13.33 12.48
CA CYS A 116 7.73 -12.90 11.76
C CYS A 116 6.85 -14.10 11.46
N PHE A 117 5.55 -13.98 11.74
CA PHE A 117 4.57 -15.04 11.52
C PHE A 117 3.73 -14.81 10.25
N VAL A 118 4.17 -13.91 9.39
CA VAL A 118 3.47 -13.57 8.14
C VAL A 118 3.34 -14.85 7.28
N TYR A 119 2.11 -15.24 6.96
CA TYR A 119 1.77 -16.22 5.91
C TYR A 119 2.17 -17.69 6.05
N LYS A 120 2.58 -18.19 7.23
CA LYS A 120 2.70 -19.65 7.41
C LYS A 120 1.41 -20.24 7.97
N MET A 121 0.38 -20.31 7.14
CA MET A 121 -0.71 -21.27 7.36
C MET A 121 -0.09 -22.69 7.32
N PRO A 122 -0.35 -23.56 8.32
CA PRO A 122 0.19 -24.92 8.29
C PRO A 122 -0.30 -25.66 7.04
N GLY A 123 0.61 -25.93 6.10
CA GLY A 123 0.35 -26.68 4.88
C GLY A 123 0.37 -25.88 3.57
N GLU A 124 0.57 -24.55 3.60
CA GLU A 124 0.81 -23.77 2.39
C GLU A 124 2.32 -23.57 2.16
N GLU A 125 2.87 -24.22 1.13
CA GLU A 125 4.20 -23.94 0.58
C GLU A 125 4.15 -22.65 -0.26
N GLY A 126 4.08 -21.49 0.41
CA GLY A 126 4.37 -20.21 -0.22
C GLY A 126 5.88 -19.98 -0.34
N PRO A 127 6.36 -19.17 -1.31
CA PRO A 127 7.74 -18.71 -1.27
C PRO A 127 7.97 -17.96 0.05
N ASP A 128 9.09 -18.21 0.72
CA ASP A 128 9.48 -17.41 1.89
C ASP A 128 9.50 -15.93 1.47
N GLY A 129 8.92 -15.07 2.31
CA GLY A 129 8.97 -13.63 2.04
C GLY A 129 10.40 -13.12 2.18
N GLU A 130 10.69 -11.99 1.55
CA GLU A 130 12.01 -11.39 1.56
C GLU A 130 12.18 -10.52 2.80
N THR A 131 13.33 -10.66 3.48
CA THR A 131 13.77 -9.69 4.48
C THR A 131 14.57 -8.60 3.79
N LEU A 132 14.11 -7.34 3.88
CA LEU A 132 14.76 -6.20 3.26
C LEU A 132 15.41 -5.27 4.28
N GLN A 133 16.42 -4.52 3.86
CA GLN A 133 16.89 -3.35 4.62
C GLN A 133 15.96 -2.17 4.35
N TRP A 134 15.75 -1.31 5.37
CA TRP A 134 14.95 -0.09 5.20
C TRP A 134 15.42 0.79 4.04
N ALA A 135 16.74 0.89 3.84
CA ALA A 135 17.32 1.64 2.74
C ALA A 135 16.84 1.13 1.36
N ASP A 136 16.68 -0.18 1.20
CA ASP A 136 16.20 -0.78 -0.04
C ASP A 136 14.70 -0.53 -0.24
N VAL A 137 13.90 -0.61 0.84
CA VAL A 137 12.48 -0.22 0.81
C VAL A 137 12.33 1.23 0.37
N ALA A 138 13.08 2.15 0.98
CA ALA A 138 13.04 3.56 0.64
C ALA A 138 13.47 3.83 -0.81
N LYS A 139 14.43 3.04 -1.33
CA LYS A 139 14.86 3.13 -2.73
C LYS A 139 13.77 2.63 -3.69
N LEU A 140 13.15 1.49 -3.40
CA LEU A 140 12.06 0.94 -4.20
C LEU A 140 10.90 1.95 -4.31
N ALA A 141 10.52 2.56 -3.19
CA ALA A 141 9.49 3.60 -3.16
C ALA A 141 9.84 4.84 -4.01
N GLN A 142 11.11 5.27 -4.01
CA GLN A 142 11.57 6.39 -4.83
C GLN A 142 11.56 6.06 -6.32
N GLU A 143 11.99 4.85 -6.69
CA GLU A 143 12.00 4.40 -8.09
C GLU A 143 10.57 4.32 -8.64
N ASP A 144 9.62 3.91 -7.81
CA ASP A 144 8.20 3.86 -8.18
C ASP A 144 7.61 5.26 -8.35
N THR A 145 7.95 6.19 -7.45
CA THR A 145 7.59 7.61 -7.58
C THR A 145 8.15 8.24 -8.85
N ARG A 146 9.36 7.83 -9.31
CA ARG A 146 9.97 8.34 -10.55
C ARG A 146 9.29 7.81 -11.81
N ARG A 147 8.60 6.67 -11.73
CA ARG A 147 7.80 6.11 -12.84
C ARG A 147 6.43 6.77 -12.97
N THR A 148 5.95 7.41 -11.90
CA THR A 148 4.71 8.19 -11.87
C THR A 148 4.99 9.68 -12.12
N PRO A 149 4.53 10.29 -13.24
CA PRO A 149 4.80 11.71 -13.49
C PRO A 149 4.08 12.59 -12.46
N PRO A 150 4.71 13.65 -11.92
CA PRO A 150 4.08 14.53 -10.94
C PRO A 150 2.93 15.32 -11.58
N GLY A 151 1.71 15.03 -11.13
CA GLY A 151 0.50 15.78 -11.47
C GLY A 151 0.61 17.24 -11.01
N ARG A 152 0.51 18.16 -11.97
CA ARG A 152 0.64 19.62 -11.77
C ARG A 152 -0.52 20.14 -10.91
N ALA A 153 -0.19 20.92 -9.88
CA ALA A 153 -1.13 21.52 -8.92
C ALA A 153 -2.31 22.27 -9.57
N PRO A 154 -3.52 22.28 -8.96
CA PRO A 154 -4.71 22.87 -9.54
C PRO A 154 -4.63 24.39 -9.57
N SER A 155 -4.60 24.99 -10.75
CA SER A 155 -4.79 26.43 -10.92
C SER A 155 -6.26 26.78 -10.67
N ARG A 156 -6.53 27.43 -9.53
CA ARG A 156 -7.78 28.15 -9.24
C ARG A 156 -8.14 29.07 -10.42
N SER A 157 -9.17 28.74 -11.19
CA SER A 157 -9.80 29.69 -12.08
C SER A 157 -11.04 30.30 -11.42
N ARG A 158 -10.94 31.61 -11.26
CA ARG A 158 -11.94 32.55 -10.75
C ARG A 158 -13.28 32.40 -11.48
N SER A 159 -14.35 32.50 -10.70
CA SER A 159 -15.73 32.73 -11.15
C SER A 159 -15.84 33.90 -12.13
N ARG A 160 -16.66 33.74 -13.17
CA ARG A 160 -17.35 34.86 -13.81
C ARG A 160 -18.69 34.42 -14.41
N SER A 161 -19.74 34.82 -13.70
CA SER A 161 -21.11 34.96 -14.16
C SER A 161 -21.21 35.68 -15.51
N ARG A 162 -22.12 35.25 -16.38
CA ARG A 162 -22.87 36.21 -17.22
C ARG A 162 -24.19 35.66 -17.74
N SER A 163 -25.24 36.37 -17.33
CA SER A 163 -26.60 36.37 -17.86
C SER A 163 -26.64 36.87 -19.30
N ARG A 164 -27.46 36.25 -20.14
CA ARG A 164 -28.65 36.84 -20.79
C ARG A 164 -29.38 35.79 -21.61
#